data_AF-A0A4S0UPM3-F1
#
_entry.id   AF-A0A4S0UPM3-F1
#
_cell.length_a   1.000
_cell.length_b   1.000
_cell.length_c   1.000
_cell.angle_alpha   90.00
_cell.angle_beta   90.00
_cell.angle_gamma   90.00
#
_symmetry.space_group_name_H-M   'P 1'
#
loop_
_entity.id
_entity.type
_entity.pdbx_description
1 polymer ?
#
loop_
_entity_poly.entity_id
_entity_poly.type
_entity_poly.pdbx_seq_one_letter_code
_entity_poly.pdbx_strand_id
1 'polypeptide(L)'
;RRVDNLTVATNPAQLERVREECETIRSWDADPERIELLDAAATRARINIKNIMGGFVIHGQARVQPAKLVRGLAAAVERLGVPIYEKTAVTSIAKGGVTTDRGTVR
;
A
#
# COMPACT_ATOMS: atom_id res chain seq x y z
N ARG A 1 -10.67 -2.59 -9.58
CA ARG A 1 -10.15 -2.03 -10.86
C ARG A 1 -8.64 -1.94 -10.72
N ARG A 2 -7.90 -2.50 -11.69
CA ARG A 2 -6.44 -2.32 -11.75
C ARG A 2 -6.12 -0.92 -12.26
N VAL A 3 -5.01 -0.36 -11.79
CA VAL A 3 -4.51 0.98 -12.13
C VAL A 3 -3.00 0.91 -12.32
N ASP A 4 -2.45 1.93 -12.95
CA ASP A 4 -1.01 2.12 -12.98
C ASP A 4 -0.59 3.04 -11.82
N ASN A 5 0.58 2.76 -11.26
CA ASN A 5 1.24 3.63 -10.30
C ASN A 5 2.48 4.22 -10.96
N LEU A 6 2.56 5.55 -11.00
CA LEU A 6 3.66 6.28 -11.64
C LEU A 6 4.43 7.05 -10.57
N THR A 7 5.71 6.74 -10.41
CA THR A 7 6.64 7.50 -9.59
C THR A 7 7.50 8.37 -10.51
N VAL A 8 7.67 9.64 -10.18
CA VAL A 8 8.29 10.65 -11.05
C VAL A 8 9.45 11.37 -10.40
N ALA A 9 10.42 11.78 -11.22
CA ALA A 9 11.55 12.59 -10.81
C ALA A 9 11.56 13.94 -11.54
N THR A 10 11.69 15.03 -10.78
CA THR A 10 11.74 16.42 -11.26
C THR A 10 13.05 17.13 -10.93
N ASN A 11 13.99 16.41 -10.31
CA ASN A 11 15.35 16.88 -10.03
C ASN A 11 16.33 15.68 -10.01
N PRO A 12 17.67 15.93 -10.05
CA PRO A 12 18.66 14.87 -10.15
C PRO A 12 18.62 13.86 -8.99
N ALA A 13 18.50 14.32 -7.74
CA ALA A 13 18.46 13.44 -6.57
C ALA A 13 17.20 12.55 -6.55
N GLN A 14 16.07 13.02 -7.10
CA GLN A 14 14.88 12.19 -7.31
C GLN A 14 15.10 11.15 -8.40
N LEU A 15 15.82 11.49 -9.47
CA LEU A 15 16.07 10.56 -10.57
C LEU A 15 16.94 9.38 -10.13
N GLU A 16 17.93 9.63 -9.28
CA GLU A 16 18.74 8.58 -8.65
C GLU A 16 17.85 7.64 -7.81
N ARG A 17 17.06 8.21 -6.89
CA ARG A 17 16.12 7.45 -6.05
C ARG A 17 15.08 6.64 -6.84
N VAL A 18 14.55 7.20 -7.93
CA VAL A 18 13.61 6.50 -8.83
C VAL A 18 14.26 5.26 -9.45
N ARG A 19 15.54 5.34 -9.83
CA ARG A 19 16.28 4.18 -10.38
C ARG A 19 16.51 3.14 -9.28
N GLU A 20 17.00 3.56 -8.12
CA GLU A 20 17.22 2.66 -6.98
C GLU A 20 15.94 1.94 -6.53
N GLU A 21 14.82 2.67 -6.47
CA GLU A 21 13.52 2.12 -6.10
C GLU A 21 13.01 1.13 -7.17
N CYS A 22 13.16 1.46 -8.45
CA CYS A 22 12.82 0.55 -9.54
C CYS A 22 13.60 -0.76 -9.46
N GLU A 23 14.91 -0.69 -9.21
CA GLU A 23 15.75 -1.88 -9.04
C GLU A 23 15.40 -2.66 -7.77
N THR A 24 15.08 -1.97 -6.67
CA THR A 24 14.59 -2.60 -5.43
C THR A 24 13.29 -3.37 -5.69
N ILE A 25 12.33 -2.78 -6.38
CA ILE A 25 11.06 -3.44 -6.71
C ILE A 25 11.32 -4.66 -7.61
N ARG A 26 12.21 -4.55 -8.61
CA ARG A 26 12.60 -5.67 -9.49
C ARG A 26 13.31 -6.80 -8.76
N SER A 27 13.98 -6.52 -7.65
CA SER A 27 14.65 -7.53 -6.83
C SER A 27 13.69 -8.37 -5.99
N TRP A 28 12.48 -7.87 -5.76
CA TRP A 28 11.39 -8.66 -5.20
C TRP A 28 10.83 -9.44 -6.38
N ASP A 29 10.38 -10.69 -6.20
CA ASP A 29 9.89 -11.61 -7.26
C ASP A 29 8.61 -11.11 -7.97
N ALA A 30 8.69 -9.87 -8.47
CA ALA A 30 7.69 -9.09 -9.12
C ALA A 30 7.86 -9.30 -10.61
N ASP A 31 6.73 -9.50 -11.28
CA ASP A 31 6.66 -9.65 -12.73
C ASP A 31 7.38 -8.48 -13.45
N PRO A 32 8.54 -8.73 -14.09
CA PRO A 32 9.34 -7.68 -14.71
C PRO A 32 8.61 -6.96 -15.84
N GLU A 33 7.66 -7.62 -16.52
CA GLU A 33 6.87 -7.03 -17.61
C GLU A 33 5.95 -5.90 -17.12
N ARG A 34 5.70 -5.85 -15.81
CA ARG A 34 4.85 -4.83 -15.21
C ARG A 34 5.61 -3.60 -14.73
N ILE A 35 6.95 -3.59 -14.82
CA ILE A 35 7.79 -2.52 -14.29
C ILE A 35 8.61 -1.89 -15.42
N GLU A 36 8.25 -0.67 -15.80
CA GLU A 36 8.90 0.07 -16.88
C GLU A 36 9.58 1.33 -16.33
N LEU A 37 10.89 1.46 -16.58
CA LEU A 37 11.63 2.71 -16.33
C LEU A 37 11.42 3.65 -17.52
N LEU A 38 11.10 4.91 -17.23
CA LEU A 38 10.70 5.91 -18.20
C LEU A 38 11.68 7.07 -18.22
N ASP A 39 12.05 7.49 -19.42
CA ASP A 39 12.74 8.76 -19.60
C ASP A 39 11.79 9.97 -19.44
N ALA A 40 12.33 11.18 -19.56
CA ALA A 40 11.55 12.41 -19.44
C ALA A 40 10.43 12.53 -20.48
N ALA A 41 10.63 12.06 -21.71
CA ALA A 41 9.66 12.17 -22.78
C ALA A 41 8.50 11.19 -22.59
N ALA A 42 8.82 9.92 -22.30
CA ALA A 42 7.84 8.88 -22.01
C ALA A 42 7.03 9.16 -20.74
N THR A 43 7.65 9.78 -19.73
CA THR A 43 6.94 10.22 -18.52
C THR A 43 6.01 11.40 -18.82
N ARG A 44 6.48 12.39 -19.59
CA ARG A 44 5.68 13.56 -19.99
C ARG A 44 4.45 13.17 -20.83
N ALA A 45 4.59 12.17 -21.69
CA ALA A 45 3.49 11.65 -22.50
C ALA A 45 2.35 11.05 -21.65
N ARG A 46 2.66 10.55 -20.44
CA ARG A 46 1.66 10.04 -19.48
C ARG A 46 1.01 11.18 -18.69
N ILE A 47 1.84 12.03 -18.07
CA ILE A 47 1.38 13.19 -17.28
C ILE A 47 2.34 14.35 -17.50
N ASN A 48 1.83 15.50 -17.91
CA ASN A 48 2.64 16.69 -18.16
C ASN A 48 3.03 17.39 -16.85
N ILE A 49 4.25 17.09 -16.35
CA ILE A 49 4.81 17.63 -15.10
C ILE A 49 5.99 18.57 -15.43
N LYS A 50 6.03 19.74 -14.78
CA LYS A 50 7.14 20.69 -14.92
C LYS A 50 8.47 20.07 -14.47
N ASN A 51 9.55 20.33 -15.21
CA ASN A 51 10.91 19.84 -14.92
C ASN A 51 11.05 18.31 -14.87
N ILE A 52 10.14 17.55 -15.49
CA ILE A 52 10.22 16.10 -15.49
C ILE A 52 11.54 15.60 -16.11
N MET A 53 12.25 14.75 -15.38
CA MET A 53 13.52 14.13 -15.77
C MET A 53 13.36 12.62 -16.06
N GLY A 54 12.29 12.00 -15.57
CA GLY A 54 11.97 10.59 -15.78
C GLY A 54 11.06 10.04 -14.69
N GLY A 55 10.90 8.72 -14.65
CA GLY A 55 10.07 8.02 -13.66
C GLY A 55 10.13 6.51 -13.85
N PHE A 56 9.36 5.77 -13.07
CA PHE A 56 9.01 4.39 -13.41
C PHE A 56 7.52 4.18 -13.19
N VAL A 57 6.94 3.24 -13.93
CA VAL A 57 5.54 2.84 -13.80
C VAL A 57 5.46 1.38 -13.39
N ILE A 58 4.56 1.08 -12.45
CA ILE A 58 4.12 -0.28 -12.15
C ILE A 58 2.71 -0.46 -12.68
N HIS A 59 2.56 -1.35 -13.65
CA HIS A 59 1.28 -1.62 -14.30
C HIS A 59 0.38 -2.55 -13.47
N GLY A 60 -0.93 -2.38 -13.62
CA GLY A 60 -1.90 -3.36 -13.14
C GLY A 60 -2.03 -3.49 -11.61
N GLN A 61 -1.59 -2.49 -10.86
CA GLN A 61 -1.70 -2.44 -9.41
C GLN A 61 -3.15 -2.36 -8.93
N ALA A 62 -3.41 -2.84 -7.72
CA ALA A 62 -4.73 -2.78 -7.12
C ALA A 62 -4.92 -1.45 -6.37
N ARG A 63 -5.99 -0.72 -6.70
CA ARG A 63 -6.50 0.33 -5.82
C ARG A 63 -7.57 -0.25 -4.91
N VAL A 64 -7.29 -0.28 -3.61
CA VAL A 64 -8.21 -0.76 -2.58
C VAL A 64 -8.93 0.40 -1.90
N GLN A 65 -10.18 0.19 -1.48
CA GLN A 65 -10.89 1.13 -0.61
C GLN A 65 -10.73 0.60 0.83
N PRO A 66 -9.96 1.27 1.71
CA PRO A 66 -9.59 0.70 3.01
C PRO A 66 -10.80 0.36 3.90
N ALA A 67 -11.81 1.24 3.96
CA ALA A 67 -13.00 1.01 4.79
C ALA A 67 -13.85 -0.21 4.33
N LYS A 68 -13.91 -0.50 3.03
CA LYS A 68 -14.59 -1.66 2.45
C LYS A 68 -13.76 -2.92 2.70
N LEU A 69 -12.44 -2.83 2.59
CA LEU A 69 -11.54 -3.93 2.91
C LEU A 69 -11.71 -4.37 4.37
N VAL A 70 -11.57 -3.46 5.33
CA VAL A 70 -11.65 -3.81 6.75
C VAL A 70 -13.05 -4.28 7.17
N ARG A 71 -14.12 -3.70 6.61
CA ARG A 71 -15.49 -4.20 6.85
C ARG A 71 -15.72 -5.60 6.25
N GLY A 72 -15.21 -5.84 5.06
CA GLY A 72 -15.27 -7.18 4.44
C GLY A 72 -14.51 -8.22 5.26
N LEU A 73 -13.34 -7.84 5.81
CA LEU A 73 -12.56 -8.69 6.70
C LEU A 73 -13.29 -8.97 8.01
N ALA A 74 -13.85 -7.95 8.66
CA ALA A 74 -14.67 -8.11 9.86
C ALA A 74 -15.81 -9.10 9.64
N ALA A 75 -16.61 -8.89 8.58
CA ALA A 75 -17.70 -9.79 8.23
C ALA A 75 -17.20 -11.22 7.90
N ALA A 76 -16.00 -11.38 7.34
CA ALA A 76 -15.43 -12.68 7.05
C ALA A 76 -15.05 -13.45 8.32
N VAL A 77 -14.40 -12.80 9.28
CA VAL A 77 -14.01 -13.45 10.54
C VAL A 77 -15.20 -13.70 11.46
N GLU A 78 -16.20 -12.82 11.46
CA GLU A 78 -17.47 -13.04 12.18
C GLU A 78 -18.22 -14.27 11.64
N ARG A 79 -18.24 -14.48 10.31
CA ARG A 79 -18.77 -15.72 9.70
C ARG A 79 -17.99 -16.97 10.11
N LEU A 80 -16.73 -16.83 10.49
CA LEU A 80 -15.91 -17.93 11.04
C LEU A 80 -16.09 -18.10 12.56
N GLY A 81 -16.99 -17.33 13.18
CA GLY A 81 -17.31 -17.43 14.61
C GLY A 81 -16.43 -16.57 15.53
N VAL A 82 -15.60 -15.68 14.97
CA VAL A 82 -14.77 -14.76 15.77
C VAL A 82 -15.61 -13.58 16.26
N PRO A 83 -15.72 -13.33 17.58
CA PRO A 83 -16.38 -12.13 18.09
C PRO A 83 -15.49 -10.90 17.96
N ILE A 84 -16.05 -9.78 17.49
CA ILE A 84 -15.39 -8.47 17.47
C ILE A 84 -16.09 -7.56 18.47
N TYR A 85 -15.34 -7.00 19.41
CA TYR A 85 -15.84 -6.07 20.41
C TYR A 85 -15.33 -4.65 20.13
N GLU A 86 -16.21 -3.77 19.66
CA GLU A 86 -15.91 -2.36 19.43
C GLU A 86 -16.25 -1.49 20.66
N LYS A 87 -15.69 -0.27 20.73
CA LYS A 87 -15.89 0.66 21.86
C LYS A 87 -15.55 0.05 23.23
N THR A 88 -14.53 -0.79 23.22
CA THR A 88 -14.00 -1.55 24.35
C THR A 88 -12.50 -1.29 24.42
N ALA A 89 -12.10 -0.23 25.12
CA ALA A 89 -10.71 0.17 25.22
C ALA A 89 -9.96 -0.75 26.19
N VAL A 90 -8.88 -1.37 25.71
CA VAL A 90 -7.99 -2.16 26.57
C VAL A 90 -7.21 -1.23 27.50
N THR A 91 -7.27 -1.50 28.81
CA THR A 91 -6.59 -0.70 29.86
C THR A 91 -5.42 -1.45 30.50
N SER A 92 -5.43 -2.79 30.50
CA SER A 92 -4.28 -3.59 30.93
C SER A 92 -4.29 -4.98 30.28
N ILE A 93 -3.10 -5.57 30.14
CA ILE A 93 -2.89 -6.92 29.60
C ILE A 93 -2.10 -7.73 30.64
N ALA A 94 -2.58 -8.93 30.96
CA ALA A 94 -1.91 -9.87 31.83
C ALA A 94 -1.91 -11.27 31.19
N LYS A 95 -1.11 -12.19 31.73
CA LYS A 95 -1.10 -13.58 31.24
C LYS A 95 -2.50 -14.18 31.36
N GLY A 96 -3.09 -14.58 30.23
CA GLY A 96 -4.42 -15.19 30.19
C GLY A 96 -5.58 -14.23 30.47
N GLY A 97 -5.39 -12.91 30.28
CA GLY A 97 -6.50 -11.99 30.42
C GLY A 97 -6.23 -10.56 29.97
N VAL A 98 -7.30 -9.87 29.56
CA VAL A 98 -7.28 -8.48 29.12
C VAL A 98 -8.33 -7.70 29.91
N THR A 99 -7.93 -6.61 30.55
CA THR A 99 -8.85 -5.67 31.20
C THR A 99 -9.22 -4.56 30.24
N THR A 100 -10.49 -4.23 30.18
CA THR A 100 -11.05 -3.18 29.34
C THR A 100 -11.93 -2.24 30.17
N ASP A 101 -12.31 -1.11 29.59
CA ASP A 101 -13.32 -0.20 30.17
C ASP A 101 -14.74 -0.80 30.23
N ARG A 102 -14.96 -1.99 29.63
CA ARG A 102 -16.23 -2.73 29.64
C ARG A 102 -16.21 -4.02 30.47
N GLY A 103 -15.07 -4.38 31.05
CA GLY A 103 -14.89 -5.62 31.82
C GLY A 103 -13.61 -6.38 31.45
N THR A 104 -13.48 -7.60 31.97
CA THR A 104 -12.30 -8.44 31.75
C THR A 104 -12.63 -9.64 30.87
N VAL A 105 -11.78 -9.92 29.89
CA VAL A 105 -11.82 -11.11 29.03
C VAL A 105 -10.71 -12.08 29.47
N ARG A 106 -11.01 -13.39 29.54
CA ARG A 106 -10.07 -14.47 29.88
C ARG A 106 -10.16 -15.61 28.87
#